data_AF-A0A7S2TNL3-F1
#
_entry.id   AF-A0A7S2TNL3-F1
#
_cell.length_a   1.000
_cell.length_b   1.000
_cell.length_c   1.000
_cell.angle_alpha   90.00
_cell.angle_beta   90.00
_cell.angle_gamma   90.00
#
_symmetry.space_group_name_H-M   'P 1'
#
loop_
_entity.id
_entity.type
_entity.pdbx_description
1 polymer ?
#
loop_
_entity_poly.entity_id
_entity_poly.type
_entity_poly.pdbx_seq_one_letter_code
_entity_poly.pdbx_strand_id
1 'polypeptide(L)'
;PKREERSEITAASGCVSPKASESSEVATHEDRAKLDDIQYMLEGLKASQTLNVRRSSALELCRTMKKGEVSLQLRSYMGYSKLFSCFEGQLDDEIMAYSCGVLACLAAETENAKSHLSDSFMKSMKQLLRATFDSDEKKTDTTKASEGQRPRKRRRRGARKASRTLSTEATL
;
A
#
# COMPACT_ATOMS: atom_id res chain seq x y z
N PRO A 1 25.80 72.86 -13.49
CA PRO A 1 24.55 72.29 -14.02
C PRO A 1 24.09 71.08 -13.17
N LYS A 2 22.90 71.23 -12.54
CA LYS A 2 21.92 70.21 -12.08
C LYS A 2 22.46 69.06 -11.20
N ARG A 3 22.26 69.04 -9.88
CA ARG A 3 21.01 68.82 -9.11
C ARG A 3 20.41 67.43 -9.36
N GLU A 4 20.45 66.55 -8.36
CA GLU A 4 19.24 66.02 -7.70
C GLU A 4 19.55 65.07 -6.52
N GLU A 5 19.06 65.48 -5.36
CA GLU A 5 18.81 64.66 -4.16
C GLU A 5 17.74 63.61 -4.44
N ARG A 6 17.89 62.41 -3.86
CA ARG A 6 16.78 61.53 -3.45
C ARG A 6 17.21 60.78 -2.19
N SER A 7 16.74 61.16 -1.00
CA SER A 7 15.45 60.85 -0.38
C SER A 7 15.43 59.51 0.34
N GLU A 8 15.52 59.63 1.67
CA GLU A 8 14.74 58.97 2.72
C GLU A 8 14.50 57.45 2.68
N ILE A 9 15.18 56.81 3.64
CA ILE A 9 14.88 55.49 4.18
C ILE A 9 13.82 55.68 5.27
N THR A 10 12.62 55.15 5.09
CA THR A 10 11.69 54.84 6.20
C THR A 10 10.76 53.71 5.77
N ALA A 11 11.23 52.47 5.92
CA ALA A 11 10.35 51.31 5.90
C ALA A 11 9.75 51.14 7.30
N ALA A 12 8.54 51.64 7.48
CA ALA A 12 7.75 51.41 8.68
C ALA A 12 7.42 49.92 8.81
N SER A 13 7.80 49.38 9.96
CA SER A 13 7.46 48.06 10.48
C SER A 13 5.94 47.90 10.55
N GLY A 14 5.37 47.21 9.56
CA GLY A 14 3.99 46.72 9.57
C GLY A 14 3.99 45.23 9.92
N CYS A 15 4.19 44.90 11.20
CA CYS A 15 4.01 43.54 11.70
C CYS A 15 2.50 43.24 11.79
N VAL A 16 1.90 42.86 10.66
CA VAL A 16 0.53 42.34 10.63
C VAL A 16 0.63 40.85 10.95
N SER A 17 0.38 40.50 12.22
CA SER A 17 0.19 39.11 12.62
C SER A 17 -0.99 38.54 11.83
N PRO A 18 -0.79 37.48 11.01
CA PRO A 18 -1.92 36.75 10.47
C PRO A 18 -2.66 36.14 11.67
N LYS A 19 -3.92 36.57 11.87
CA LYS A 19 -4.88 35.85 12.70
C LYS A 19 -4.93 34.42 12.16
N ALA A 20 -4.34 33.49 12.90
CA ALA A 20 -4.56 32.07 12.71
C ALA A 20 -6.05 31.84 12.95
N SER A 21 -6.81 31.76 11.86
CA SER A 21 -8.17 31.26 11.88
C SER A 21 -8.07 29.78 12.25
N GLU A 22 -8.13 29.48 13.54
CA GLU A 22 -8.35 28.13 14.08
C GLU A 22 -9.74 27.67 13.62
N SER A 23 -9.77 27.19 12.39
CA SER A 23 -10.88 26.43 11.83
C SER A 23 -10.68 25.03 12.39
N SER A 24 -11.10 24.80 13.63
CA SER A 24 -11.24 23.46 14.18
C SER A 24 -12.36 22.77 13.40
N GLU A 25 -12.00 22.17 12.27
CA GLU A 25 -12.89 21.33 11.49
C GLU A 25 -13.25 20.13 12.37
N VAL A 26 -14.47 20.15 12.91
CA VAL A 26 -15.05 19.01 13.62
C VAL A 26 -15.24 17.91 12.58
N ALA A 27 -14.38 16.89 12.63
CA ALA A 27 -14.47 15.71 11.78
C ALA A 27 -15.90 15.16 11.78
N THR A 28 -16.48 14.99 10.60
CA THR A 28 -17.86 14.52 10.48
C THR A 28 -17.96 13.05 10.93
N HIS A 29 -19.17 12.59 11.24
CA HIS A 29 -19.40 11.18 11.57
C HIS A 29 -18.98 10.23 10.43
N GLU A 30 -19.08 10.68 9.18
CA GLU A 30 -18.66 9.93 7.99
C GLU A 30 -17.13 9.84 7.88
N ASP A 31 -16.41 10.91 8.23
CA ASP A 31 -14.94 10.91 8.23
C ASP A 31 -14.36 9.91 9.22
N ARG A 32 -15.01 9.75 10.39
CA ARG A 32 -14.60 8.77 11.40
C ARG A 32 -14.78 7.33 10.94
N ALA A 33 -15.91 7.01 10.30
CA ALA A 33 -16.14 5.67 9.77
C ALA A 33 -15.10 5.29 8.71
N LYS A 34 -14.74 6.23 7.82
CA LYS A 34 -13.69 6.00 6.82
C LYS A 34 -12.31 5.80 7.44
N LEU A 35 -12.00 6.53 8.53
CA LEU A 35 -10.76 6.32 9.29
C LEU A 35 -10.71 4.95 9.95
N ASP A 36 -11.81 4.48 10.51
CA ASP A 36 -11.91 3.13 11.07
C ASP A 36 -11.65 2.06 10.00
N ASP A 37 -12.20 2.24 8.80
CA ASP A 37 -11.97 1.34 7.65
C ASP A 37 -10.48 1.33 7.25
N ILE A 38 -9.84 2.50 7.17
CA ILE A 38 -8.40 2.59 6.88
C ILE A 38 -7.59 1.87 7.97
N GLN A 39 -7.93 2.10 9.23
CA GLN A 39 -7.20 1.52 10.34
C GLN A 39 -7.38 0.00 10.41
N TYR A 40 -8.57 -0.50 10.07
CA TYR A 40 -8.83 -1.93 9.91
C TYR A 40 -7.97 -2.53 8.79
N MET A 41 -7.88 -1.87 7.64
CA MET A 41 -7.01 -2.32 6.54
C MET A 41 -5.53 -2.35 6.94
N LEU A 42 -5.05 -1.32 7.66
CA LEU A 42 -3.67 -1.29 8.16
C LEU A 42 -3.40 -2.39 9.19
N GLU A 43 -4.36 -2.69 10.07
CA GLU A 43 -4.24 -3.81 11.01
C GLU A 43 -4.14 -5.15 10.27
N GLY A 44 -4.88 -5.29 9.17
CA GLY A 44 -4.85 -6.45 8.27
C GLY A 44 -3.52 -6.64 7.54
N LEU A 45 -2.69 -5.59 7.42
CA LEU A 45 -1.38 -5.65 6.76
C LEU A 45 -0.24 -6.09 7.68
N LYS A 46 -0.43 -6.12 9.00
CA LYS A 46 0.62 -6.48 9.95
C LYS A 46 1.14 -7.90 9.72
N ALA A 47 2.44 -8.11 9.99
CA ALA A 47 3.09 -9.42 9.84
C ALA A 47 2.49 -10.52 10.73
N SER A 48 1.76 -10.17 11.80
CA SER A 48 1.01 -11.10 12.65
C SER A 48 -0.20 -11.72 11.96
N GLN A 49 -0.67 -11.14 10.84
CA GLN A 49 -1.82 -11.63 10.10
C GLN A 49 -1.46 -12.72 9.10
N THR A 50 -2.44 -13.57 8.79
CA THR A 50 -2.27 -14.59 7.73
C THR A 50 -2.00 -13.95 6.38
N LEU A 51 -1.31 -14.66 5.47
CA LEU A 51 -0.96 -14.14 4.15
C LEU A 51 -2.20 -13.70 3.35
N ASN A 52 -3.29 -14.47 3.41
CA ASN A 52 -4.55 -14.14 2.71
C ASN A 52 -5.18 -12.84 3.23
N VAL A 53 -5.15 -12.62 4.55
CA VAL A 53 -5.66 -11.38 5.16
C VAL A 53 -4.81 -10.20 4.72
N ARG A 54 -3.48 -10.34 4.74
CA ARG A 54 -2.57 -9.29 4.26
C ARG A 54 -2.80 -8.94 2.79
N ARG A 55 -2.89 -9.93 1.90
CA ARG A 55 -3.15 -9.72 0.47
C ARG A 55 -4.49 -9.03 0.22
N SER A 56 -5.56 -9.49 0.91
CA SER A 56 -6.89 -8.88 0.78
C SER A 56 -6.91 -7.44 1.27
N SER A 57 -6.24 -7.17 2.40
CA SER A 57 -6.16 -5.82 2.97
C SER A 57 -5.32 -4.89 2.10
N ALA A 58 -4.22 -5.37 1.52
CA ALA A 58 -3.39 -4.61 0.59
C ALA A 58 -4.15 -4.24 -0.70
N LEU A 59 -4.89 -5.20 -1.26
CA LEU A 59 -5.72 -4.99 -2.44
C LEU A 59 -6.83 -3.97 -2.16
N GLU A 60 -7.54 -4.11 -1.04
CA GLU A 60 -8.63 -3.21 -0.69
C GLU A 60 -8.13 -1.79 -0.39
N LEU A 61 -6.97 -1.68 0.28
CA LEU A 61 -6.32 -0.40 0.47
C LEU A 61 -5.95 0.24 -0.87
N CYS A 62 -5.38 -0.52 -1.80
CA CYS A 62 -5.06 -0.04 -3.15
C CYS A 62 -6.31 0.45 -3.90
N ARG A 63 -7.43 -0.29 -3.81
CA ARG A 63 -8.71 0.10 -4.43
C ARG A 63 -9.27 1.39 -3.82
N THR A 64 -9.16 1.51 -2.50
CA THR A 64 -9.70 2.66 -1.77
C THR A 64 -8.85 3.91 -2.05
N MET A 65 -7.53 3.76 -2.13
CA MET A 65 -6.61 4.82 -2.54
C MET A 65 -6.91 5.34 -3.96
N LYS A 66 -7.23 4.45 -4.90
CA LYS A 66 -7.59 4.83 -6.27
C LYS A 66 -8.84 5.73 -6.33
N LYS A 67 -9.75 5.64 -5.37
CA LYS A 67 -10.95 6.49 -5.30
C LYS A 67 -10.64 7.92 -4.82
N GLY A 68 -9.42 8.19 -4.33
CA GLY A 68 -8.98 9.53 -3.89
C GLY A 68 -9.54 9.99 -2.55
N GLU A 69 -10.51 9.28 -1.97
CA GLU A 69 -11.14 9.67 -0.69
C GLU A 69 -10.21 9.46 0.52
N VAL A 70 -9.29 8.51 0.43
CA VAL A 70 -8.50 8.02 1.57
C VAL A 70 -7.12 8.65 1.66
N SER A 71 -6.58 9.21 0.58
CA SER A 71 -5.27 9.87 0.60
C SER A 71 -5.25 11.11 1.49
N LEU A 72 -6.30 11.94 1.42
CA LEU A 72 -6.45 13.13 2.26
C LEU A 72 -6.57 12.76 3.74
N GLN A 73 -7.31 11.69 4.04
CA GLN A 73 -7.52 11.18 5.40
C GLN A 73 -6.24 10.54 5.97
N LEU A 74 -5.52 9.75 5.17
CA LEU A 74 -4.20 9.22 5.54
C LEU A 74 -3.22 10.35 5.86
N ARG A 75 -3.21 11.42 5.06
CA ARG A 75 -2.36 12.59 5.26
C ARG A 75 -2.68 13.31 6.57
N SER A 76 -3.97 13.57 6.82
CA SER A 76 -4.42 14.40 7.94
C SER A 76 -4.39 13.67 9.29
N TYR A 77 -4.65 12.36 9.34
CA TYR A 77 -4.84 11.65 10.61
C TYR A 77 -3.74 10.67 11.00
N MET A 78 -3.19 9.91 10.05
CA MET A 78 -2.30 8.79 10.39
C MET A 78 -0.84 9.03 10.01
N GLY A 79 -0.58 9.90 9.03
CA GLY A 79 0.71 10.06 8.41
C GLY A 79 1.13 8.82 7.61
N TYR A 80 1.92 9.01 6.56
CA TYR A 80 2.35 7.89 5.71
C TYR A 80 3.33 6.92 6.38
N SER A 81 3.90 7.28 7.54
CA SER A 81 4.87 6.45 8.26
C SER A 81 4.30 5.10 8.68
N LYS A 82 3.06 5.04 9.20
CA LYS A 82 2.40 3.79 9.58
C LYS A 82 2.09 2.90 8.38
N LEU A 83 1.75 3.52 7.26
CA LEU A 83 1.54 2.81 6.01
C LEU A 83 2.84 2.14 5.53
N PHE A 84 3.95 2.88 5.54
CA PHE A 84 5.24 2.34 5.10
C PHE A 84 5.79 1.27 6.04
N SER A 85 5.59 1.38 7.34
CA SER A 85 6.02 0.34 8.29
C SER A 85 5.28 -0.99 8.09
N CYS A 86 4.06 -0.95 7.54
CA CYS A 86 3.32 -2.15 7.18
C CYS A 86 3.89 -2.85 5.91
N PHE A 87 4.57 -2.10 5.05
CA PHE A 87 5.23 -2.60 3.84
C PHE A 87 6.69 -3.00 4.08
N GLU A 88 7.32 -2.50 5.14
CA GLU A 88 8.70 -2.85 5.49
C GLU A 88 8.82 -4.34 5.82
N GLY A 89 9.77 -5.03 5.17
CA GLY A 89 10.03 -6.45 5.39
C GLY A 89 9.03 -7.43 4.76
N GLN A 90 8.09 -6.96 3.94
CA GLN A 90 7.22 -7.85 3.16
C GLN A 90 8.00 -8.44 1.98
N LEU A 91 8.03 -9.78 1.89
CA LEU A 91 8.73 -10.54 0.82
C LEU A 91 7.76 -11.21 -0.17
N ASP A 92 6.45 -11.04 0.01
CA ASP A 92 5.44 -11.63 -0.86
C ASP A 92 5.23 -10.76 -2.10
N ASP A 93 5.39 -11.35 -3.29
CA ASP A 93 5.32 -10.66 -4.57
C ASP A 93 3.98 -9.92 -4.79
N GLU A 94 2.86 -10.53 -4.38
CA GLU A 94 1.54 -9.92 -4.52
C GLU A 94 1.38 -8.71 -3.59
N ILE A 95 1.78 -8.84 -2.33
CA ILE A 95 1.76 -7.72 -1.38
C ILE A 95 2.67 -6.59 -1.86
N MET A 96 3.85 -6.90 -2.41
CA MET A 96 4.74 -5.91 -3.00
C MET A 96 4.08 -5.19 -4.19
N ALA A 97 3.43 -5.92 -5.10
CA ALA A 97 2.72 -5.31 -6.23
C ALA A 97 1.61 -4.35 -5.77
N TYR A 98 0.83 -4.73 -4.74
CA TYR A 98 -0.19 -3.84 -4.17
C TYR A 98 0.41 -2.64 -3.45
N SER A 99 1.53 -2.83 -2.74
CA SER A 99 2.27 -1.74 -2.09
C SER A 99 2.77 -0.72 -3.12
N CYS A 100 3.33 -1.18 -4.24
CA CYS A 100 3.65 -0.36 -5.41
C CYS A 100 2.44 0.43 -5.91
N GLY A 101 1.28 -0.23 -6.03
CA GLY A 101 0.03 0.42 -6.45
C GLY A 101 -0.40 1.56 -5.51
N VAL A 102 -0.32 1.34 -4.20
CA VAL A 102 -0.60 2.36 -3.18
C VAL A 102 0.39 3.52 -3.29
N LEU A 103 1.68 3.24 -3.40
CA LEU A 103 2.72 4.27 -3.56
C LEU A 103 2.52 5.08 -4.86
N ALA A 104 2.12 4.44 -5.95
CA ALA A 104 1.82 5.11 -7.21
C ALA A 104 0.60 6.03 -7.10
N CYS A 105 -0.46 5.60 -6.40
CA CYS A 105 -1.63 6.45 -6.14
C CYS A 105 -1.23 7.68 -5.30
N LEU A 106 -0.38 7.50 -4.29
CA LEU A 106 0.14 8.61 -3.49
C LEU A 106 0.99 9.58 -4.31
N ALA A 107 1.86 9.06 -5.18
CA ALA A 107 2.73 9.88 -6.02
C ALA A 107 1.97 10.64 -7.12
N ALA A 108 0.84 10.10 -7.58
CA ALA A 108 -0.01 10.75 -8.58
C ALA A 108 -0.68 12.03 -8.01
N GLU A 109 -0.83 12.14 -6.69
CA GLU A 109 -1.36 13.34 -6.07
C GLU A 109 -0.28 14.41 -5.92
N THR A 110 -0.46 15.51 -6.66
CA THR A 110 0.51 16.61 -6.79
C THR A 110 0.85 17.28 -5.46
N GLU A 111 -0.11 17.31 -4.52
CA GLU A 111 0.08 17.81 -3.16
C GLU A 111 0.98 16.90 -2.31
N ASN A 112 0.87 15.57 -2.49
CA ASN A 112 1.71 14.59 -1.79
C ASN A 112 3.13 14.56 -2.33
N ALA A 113 3.29 14.64 -3.65
CA ALA A 113 4.59 14.62 -4.30
C ALA A 113 5.50 15.77 -3.84
N LYS A 114 4.92 16.91 -3.45
CA LYS A 114 5.69 18.10 -3.03
C LYS A 114 6.01 18.16 -1.54
N SER A 115 5.18 17.55 -0.69
CA SER A 115 5.24 17.72 0.78
C SER A 115 5.61 16.45 1.55
N HIS A 116 5.42 15.28 0.96
CA HIS A 116 5.41 14.00 1.70
C HIS A 116 6.21 12.86 1.06
N LEU A 117 7.04 13.15 0.05
CA LEU A 117 8.15 12.28 -0.35
C LEU A 117 9.26 12.32 0.71
N SER A 118 8.93 11.94 1.94
CA SER A 118 9.90 11.80 3.02
C SER A 118 10.99 10.80 2.62
N ASP A 119 12.17 10.91 3.23
CA ASP A 119 13.25 9.94 3.03
C ASP A 119 12.78 8.50 3.27
N SER A 120 11.79 8.30 4.15
CA SER A 120 11.15 7.00 4.40
C SER A 120 10.33 6.48 3.21
N PHE A 121 9.61 7.33 2.47
CA PHE A 121 8.94 6.95 1.22
C PHE A 121 9.97 6.52 0.18
N MET A 122 11.00 7.35 -0.03
CA MET A 122 12.05 7.08 -1.02
C MET A 122 12.86 5.82 -0.65
N LYS A 123 13.11 5.58 0.63
CA LYS A 123 13.76 4.37 1.13
C LYS A 123 12.90 3.13 0.87
N SER A 124 11.60 3.20 1.19
CA SER A 124 10.66 2.09 0.97
C SER A 124 10.53 1.76 -0.50
N MET A 125 10.42 2.77 -1.36
CA MET A 125 10.36 2.61 -2.81
C MET A 125 11.64 1.99 -3.38
N LYS A 126 12.81 2.47 -2.94
CA LYS A 126 14.11 1.86 -3.32
C LYS A 126 14.20 0.40 -2.87
N GLN A 127 13.74 0.09 -1.67
CA GLN A 127 13.75 -1.27 -1.14
C GLN A 127 12.83 -2.19 -1.93
N LEU A 128 11.63 -1.72 -2.27
CA LEU A 128 10.67 -2.50 -3.08
C LEU A 128 11.21 -2.76 -4.49
N LEU A 129 11.77 -1.74 -5.14
CA LEU A 129 12.38 -1.89 -6.46
C LEU A 129 13.54 -2.90 -6.41
N ARG A 130 14.45 -2.80 -5.42
CA ARG A 130 15.55 -3.76 -5.26
C ARG A 130 15.05 -5.18 -5.03
N ALA A 131 14.06 -5.38 -4.16
CA ALA A 131 13.49 -6.70 -3.89
C ALA A 131 12.89 -7.34 -5.17
N THR A 132 12.31 -6.53 -6.05
CA THR A 132 11.75 -7.00 -7.32
C THR A 132 12.85 -7.47 -8.28
N PHE A 133 13.98 -6.75 -8.35
CA PHE A 133 15.09 -7.10 -9.25
C PHE A 133 16.05 -8.16 -8.69
N ASP A 134 16.27 -8.22 -7.37
CA ASP A 134 17.11 -9.26 -6.73
C ASP A 134 16.44 -10.64 -6.73
N SER A 135 15.11 -10.70 -6.85
CA SER A 135 14.37 -11.97 -6.85
C SER A 135 14.59 -12.81 -8.11
N ASP A 136 15.12 -12.21 -9.19
CA ASP A 136 15.44 -12.92 -10.42
C ASP A 136 16.82 -13.61 -10.39
N GLU A 137 17.79 -13.11 -9.60
CA GLU A 137 19.13 -13.70 -9.53
C GLU A 137 19.21 -15.02 -8.75
N LYS A 138 18.19 -15.37 -7.95
CA LYS A 138 18.19 -16.61 -7.14
C LYS A 138 17.40 -17.77 -7.73
N LYS A 139 16.79 -17.63 -8.92
CA LYS A 139 16.03 -18.72 -9.56
C LYS A 139 16.83 -19.56 -10.56
N THR A 140 18.11 -19.26 -10.78
CA THR A 140 18.98 -20.04 -11.66
C THR A 140 20.10 -20.74 -10.89
N ASP A 141 19.77 -21.61 -9.94
CA ASP A 141 20.75 -22.61 -9.46
C ASP A 141 20.10 -23.81 -8.77
N THR A 142 19.16 -24.48 -9.46
CA THR A 142 18.86 -25.91 -9.21
C THR A 142 18.48 -26.60 -10.52
N THR A 143 19.34 -26.47 -11.53
CA THR A 143 19.31 -27.39 -12.69
C THR A 143 20.72 -27.90 -12.96
N LYS A 144 21.24 -28.70 -12.03
CA LYS A 144 22.30 -29.66 -12.34
C LYS A 144 21.88 -31.05 -11.91
N ALA A 145 21.91 -31.94 -12.90
CA ALA A 145 22.05 -33.39 -12.82
C ALA A 145 20.87 -34.21 -12.24
N SER A 146 19.94 -34.57 -13.12
CA SER A 146 19.62 -36.00 -13.28
C SER A 146 19.51 -36.34 -14.77
N GLU A 147 20.65 -36.61 -15.38
CA GLU A 147 20.68 -37.47 -16.56
C GLU A 147 20.11 -38.84 -16.18
N GLY A 148 19.23 -39.36 -17.03
CA GLY A 148 18.95 -40.78 -17.11
C GLY A 148 17.83 -41.31 -16.22
N GLN A 149 16.58 -41.16 -16.65
CA GLN A 149 15.58 -42.25 -16.62
C GLN A 149 14.30 -41.87 -17.39
N ARG A 150 14.21 -42.30 -18.66
CA ARG A 150 12.92 -42.60 -19.32
C ARG A 150 12.62 -44.11 -19.13
N PRO A 151 11.44 -44.64 -19.48
CA PRO A 151 10.17 -44.54 -18.75
C PRO A 151 9.61 -45.94 -18.46
N ARG A 152 9.15 -46.26 -17.24
CA ARG A 152 8.43 -47.53 -17.00
C ARG A 152 6.91 -47.33 -17.02
N LYS A 153 6.33 -47.57 -18.20
CA LYS A 153 4.94 -48.02 -18.37
C LYS A 153 4.64 -49.13 -17.36
N ARG A 154 3.64 -48.96 -16.51
CA ARG A 154 2.84 -50.09 -16.02
C ARG A 154 1.39 -49.68 -15.82
N ARG A 155 0.58 -49.98 -16.85
CA ARG A 155 -0.85 -50.23 -16.74
C ARG A 155 -1.11 -51.29 -15.68
N ARG A 156 -1.97 -51.01 -14.70
CA ARG A 156 -3.02 -51.91 -14.17
C ARG A 156 -4.08 -51.02 -13.51
N ARG A 157 -5.20 -50.75 -14.18
CA ARG A 157 -6.49 -51.45 -13.95
C ARG A 157 -6.73 -51.76 -12.47
N GLY A 158 -7.56 -50.93 -11.85
CA GLY A 158 -8.20 -51.18 -10.57
C GLY A 158 -9.58 -50.51 -10.59
N ALA A 159 -10.53 -51.16 -11.26
CA ALA A 159 -11.94 -50.83 -11.09
C ALA A 159 -12.35 -51.22 -9.67
N ARG A 160 -13.03 -50.33 -8.94
CA ARG A 160 -14.04 -50.76 -7.97
C ARG A 160 -15.08 -49.66 -7.74
N LYS A 161 -16.31 -50.05 -8.08
CA LYS A 161 -17.60 -49.41 -7.81
C LYS A 161 -17.84 -49.24 -6.30
N ALA A 162 -18.52 -48.16 -5.94
CA ALA A 162 -19.67 -48.11 -5.01
C ALA A 162 -20.19 -46.65 -5.07
N SER A 163 -21.24 -46.32 -5.82
CA SER A 163 -22.65 -46.51 -5.49
C SER A 163 -22.95 -46.31 -4.00
N ARG A 164 -23.36 -45.08 -3.63
CA ARG A 164 -24.49 -44.92 -2.72
C ARG A 164 -25.14 -43.55 -2.93
N THR A 165 -26.17 -43.55 -3.78
CA THR A 165 -27.29 -42.62 -3.70
C THR A 165 -28.01 -42.84 -2.38
N LEU A 166 -28.24 -41.77 -1.63
CA LEU A 166 -29.28 -41.73 -0.60
C LEU A 166 -30.18 -40.55 -0.96
N SER A 167 -31.22 -40.89 -1.73
CA SER A 167 -32.48 -40.15 -1.71
C SER A 167 -33.31 -40.77 -0.60
N THR A 168 -33.77 -39.94 0.33
CA THR A 168 -34.94 -40.23 1.16
C THR A 168 -35.74 -38.95 1.27
N GLU A 169 -36.76 -38.86 0.42
CA GLU A 169 -38.02 -38.23 0.79
C GLU A 169 -38.56 -38.87 2.06
N ALA A 170 -39.15 -38.07 2.95
CA ALA A 170 -40.46 -38.32 3.57
C ALA A 170 -40.79 -37.15 4.53
N THR A 171 -41.76 -36.28 4.18
CA THR A 171 -43.19 -36.35 4.56
C THR A 171 -43.47 -35.74 5.94
N LEU A 172 -43.87 -34.46 5.96
CA LEU A 172 -45.18 -33.92 6.41
C LEU A 172 -45.11 -32.39 6.45
#